data_AF-A0A1Q3GJ10-F1
#
_entry.id   AF-A0A1Q3GJ10-F1
#
_cell.length_a   1.000
_cell.length_b   1.000
_cell.length_c   1.000
_cell.angle_alpha   90.00
_cell.angle_beta   90.00
_cell.angle_gamma   90.00
#
_symmetry.space_group_name_H-M   'P 1'
#
loop_
_entity.id
_entity.type
_entity.pdbx_description
1 polymer ?
#
loop_
_entity_poly.entity_id
_entity_poly.type
_entity_poly.pdbx_seq_one_letter_code
_entity_poly.pdbx_strand_id
1 'polypeptide(L)'
;MKYGLLLIFALVIGMLNTQAQGKVWRIIHLDSFPNTAYTSRYGDFRNILIQGVINKEIKAYKRTGNFADFSHPFTVKELLVRLHQYEAMVQDLVDIRSEDFHTIELQETYDFISVNKPEQQRYQIKSLALFTSNPEWQYLTLMFRYEEVKKYLENAYKCSKKIKSHSFFVACWQSPSNPALQMSITQALERRLFDSRITESRYLSDQLLAQVKASNNPIQPSNHHLIFHPDFFQESDHLFHTKISYHIDLKHLSNAALFQEGQGLIKSIIEGVHKRKITPYFFSEPWNKVVTKPMEPGYYDDYYAYGGFLGMLCYYDDLVQDSLNVPLYDITRVTIQGWLKVDKHKKTTQFRPTRLTLWLPEKTISSLPWPLFWAQFDFKALEKYWRSNAKQMGYWRNKQIAGGLKEIGQLNFADIINEGNFKGEVDWFLNRRDENLKLIWKRFLKRTGLSKTEFPLSKAREYVQVHLDNLMKGDSTATKE
;
A
#
# COMPACT_ATOMS: atom_id res chain seq x y z
N MET A 1 37.79 -53.74 1.80
CA MET A 1 36.81 -53.78 2.90
C MET A 1 36.63 -52.45 3.65
N LYS A 2 37.69 -51.73 4.06
CA LYS A 2 37.57 -50.48 4.85
C LYS A 2 36.74 -49.35 4.19
N TYR A 3 36.86 -49.16 2.87
CA TYR A 3 36.11 -48.12 2.15
C TYR A 3 34.63 -48.47 1.90
N GLY A 4 34.31 -49.76 1.73
CA GLY A 4 32.91 -50.21 1.59
C GLY A 4 32.11 -50.02 2.88
N LEU A 5 32.75 -50.26 4.03
CA LEU A 5 32.12 -50.05 5.35
C LEU A 5 31.88 -48.56 5.63
N LEU A 6 32.79 -47.68 5.22
CA LEU A 6 32.64 -46.21 5.31
C LEU A 6 31.52 -45.68 4.41
N LEU A 7 31.38 -46.23 3.20
CA LEU A 7 30.31 -45.85 2.27
C LEU A 7 28.93 -46.32 2.77
N ILE A 8 28.85 -47.53 3.32
CA ILE A 8 27.65 -48.05 3.97
C ILE A 8 27.29 -47.22 5.20
N PHE A 9 28.27 -46.85 6.03
CA PHE A 9 28.03 -46.01 7.20
C PHE A 9 27.54 -44.60 6.81
N ALA A 10 28.12 -44.00 5.76
CA ALA A 10 27.67 -42.71 5.23
C ALA A 10 26.26 -42.78 4.63
N LEU A 11 25.91 -43.88 3.94
CA LEU A 11 24.57 -44.13 3.42
C LEU A 11 23.54 -44.35 4.55
N VAL A 12 23.89 -45.13 5.57
CA VAL A 12 23.01 -45.39 6.72
C VAL A 12 22.79 -44.13 7.55
N ILE A 13 23.83 -43.33 7.82
CA ILE A 13 23.69 -42.02 8.50
C ILE A 13 22.89 -41.03 7.64
N GLY A 14 23.10 -41.01 6.32
CA GLY A 14 22.32 -40.20 5.38
C GLY A 14 20.83 -40.58 5.34
N MET A 15 20.52 -41.87 5.41
CA MET A 15 19.15 -42.39 5.48
C MET A 15 18.49 -42.12 6.84
N LEU A 16 19.22 -42.24 7.95
CA LEU A 16 18.71 -41.90 9.28
C LEU A 16 18.38 -40.40 9.41
N ASN A 17 19.23 -39.53 8.85
CA ASN A 17 18.98 -38.09 8.85
C ASN A 17 17.81 -37.65 7.96
N THR A 18 17.46 -38.43 6.92
CA THR A 18 16.27 -38.18 6.08
C THR A 18 14.98 -38.73 6.70
N GLN A 19 15.06 -39.77 7.54
CA GLN A 19 13.92 -40.28 8.32
C GLN A 19 13.59 -39.43 9.56
N ALA A 20 14.54 -38.62 10.04
CA ALA A 20 14.39 -37.73 11.20
C ALA A 20 13.57 -36.45 10.94
N GLN A 21 12.95 -36.31 9.77
CA GLN A 21 12.28 -35.07 9.35
C GLN A 21 10.81 -35.31 9.04
N GLY A 22 9.95 -34.66 9.81
CA GLY A 22 8.53 -34.53 9.49
C GLY A 22 8.34 -33.63 8.27
N LYS A 23 7.25 -33.81 7.54
CA LYS A 23 6.83 -32.94 6.44
C LYS A 23 5.55 -32.24 6.81
N VAL A 24 5.45 -30.95 6.52
CA VAL A 24 4.33 -30.09 6.88
C VAL A 24 3.93 -29.26 5.67
N TRP A 25 2.61 -29.18 5.42
CA TRP A 25 2.01 -28.24 4.48
C TRP A 25 1.28 -27.17 5.28
N ARG A 26 1.68 -25.92 5.07
CA ARG A 26 1.19 -24.77 5.80
C ARG A 26 0.58 -23.77 4.83
N ILE A 27 -0.66 -23.38 5.11
CA ILE A 27 -1.39 -22.40 4.32
C ILE A 27 -1.39 -21.05 5.01
N ILE A 28 -1.18 -19.99 4.23
CA ILE A 28 -1.29 -18.59 4.61
C ILE A 28 -2.27 -17.93 3.64
N HIS A 29 -3.37 -17.39 4.15
CA HIS A 29 -4.34 -16.62 3.36
C HIS A 29 -4.01 -15.13 3.43
N LEU A 30 -3.54 -14.56 2.32
CA LEU A 30 -3.13 -13.15 2.20
C LEU A 30 -4.30 -12.18 2.06
N ASP A 31 -5.49 -12.68 1.72
CA ASP A 31 -6.73 -11.91 1.65
C ASP A 31 -7.53 -11.93 2.96
N SER A 32 -7.04 -12.66 3.96
CA SER A 32 -7.63 -12.70 5.30
C SER A 32 -6.87 -11.78 6.27
N PHE A 33 -7.62 -11.06 7.12
CA PHE A 33 -7.03 -10.36 8.26
C PHE A 33 -6.52 -11.41 9.27
N PRO A 34 -5.30 -11.27 9.84
CA PRO A 34 -4.48 -10.07 9.78
C PRO A 34 -3.42 -10.05 8.66
N ASN A 35 -3.21 -11.14 7.94
CA ASN A 35 -2.19 -11.25 6.88
C ASN A 35 -2.33 -10.18 5.77
N THR A 36 -3.55 -9.77 5.43
CA THR A 36 -3.80 -8.65 4.50
C THR A 36 -3.09 -7.37 4.90
N ALA A 37 -2.89 -7.15 6.21
CA ALA A 37 -2.24 -5.95 6.73
C ALA A 37 -0.71 -6.03 6.66
N TYR A 38 -0.15 -7.21 6.32
CA TYR A 38 1.28 -7.53 6.44
C TYR A 38 2.01 -7.53 5.09
N THR A 39 1.26 -7.61 3.99
CA THR A 39 1.80 -7.58 2.64
C THR A 39 1.65 -6.18 2.05
N SER A 40 2.75 -5.59 1.61
CA SER A 40 2.71 -4.31 0.88
C SER A 40 1.94 -4.50 -0.43
N ARG A 41 0.90 -3.70 -0.66
CA ARG A 41 0.13 -3.74 -1.90
C ARG A 41 0.89 -3.10 -3.07
N TYR A 42 1.71 -2.09 -2.78
CA TYR A 42 2.72 -1.60 -3.73
C TYR A 42 3.93 -2.54 -3.68
N GLY A 43 4.40 -2.99 -4.84
CA GLY A 43 5.56 -3.88 -4.90
C GLY A 43 5.29 -5.29 -4.39
N ASP A 44 4.06 -5.77 -4.57
CA ASP A 44 3.62 -7.11 -4.19
C ASP A 44 4.63 -8.17 -4.65
N PHE A 45 5.15 -8.94 -3.70
CA PHE A 45 6.13 -9.98 -3.98
C PHE A 45 5.58 -11.02 -4.97
N ARG A 46 4.25 -11.21 -5.04
CA ARG A 46 3.61 -12.09 -6.03
C ARG A 46 3.86 -11.61 -7.47
N ASN A 47 3.74 -10.30 -7.71
CA ASN A 47 4.06 -9.73 -9.01
C ASN A 47 5.55 -9.90 -9.32
N ILE A 48 6.43 -9.63 -8.34
CA ILE A 48 7.87 -9.82 -8.50
C ILE A 48 8.19 -11.27 -8.89
N LEU A 49 7.55 -12.26 -8.27
CA LEU A 49 7.71 -13.67 -8.63
C LEU A 49 7.26 -13.96 -10.06
N ILE A 50 6.07 -13.50 -10.46
CA ILE A 50 5.54 -13.71 -11.81
C ILE A 50 6.48 -13.08 -12.86
N GLN A 51 6.91 -11.83 -12.64
CA GLN A 51 7.86 -11.14 -13.50
C GLN A 51 9.22 -11.86 -13.55
N GLY A 52 9.71 -12.38 -12.42
CA GLY A 52 10.94 -13.17 -12.36
C GLY A 52 10.86 -14.45 -13.20
N VAL A 53 9.69 -15.08 -13.31
CA VAL A 53 9.50 -16.23 -14.22
C VAL A 53 9.47 -15.79 -15.68
N ILE A 54 8.72 -14.72 -16.00
CA ILE A 54 8.64 -14.17 -17.35
C ILE A 54 10.05 -13.78 -17.86
N ASN A 55 10.85 -13.16 -16.99
CA ASN A 55 12.23 -12.75 -17.26
C ASN A 55 13.25 -13.89 -17.16
N LYS A 56 12.81 -15.13 -16.85
CA LYS A 56 13.64 -16.33 -16.70
C LYS A 56 14.70 -16.25 -15.59
N GLU A 57 14.49 -15.39 -14.59
CA GLU A 57 15.36 -15.25 -13.42
C GLU A 57 15.09 -16.33 -12.37
N ILE A 58 13.85 -16.82 -12.30
CA ILE A 58 13.42 -17.97 -11.49
C ILE A 58 12.50 -18.89 -12.31
N LYS A 59 12.25 -20.11 -11.83
CA LYS A 59 11.35 -21.07 -12.47
C LYS A 59 10.11 -21.34 -11.62
N ALA A 60 8.96 -21.37 -12.27
CA ALA A 60 7.74 -21.93 -11.70
C ALA A 60 7.54 -23.38 -12.15
N TYR A 61 6.89 -24.18 -11.31
CA TYR A 61 6.63 -25.59 -11.49
C TYR A 61 5.13 -25.86 -11.28
N LYS A 62 4.62 -26.88 -11.99
CA LYS A 62 3.26 -27.41 -11.81
C LYS A 62 3.21 -28.18 -10.48
N ARG A 63 2.14 -28.00 -9.71
CA ARG A 63 1.92 -28.75 -8.45
C ARG A 63 1.44 -30.17 -8.77
N THR A 64 2.14 -31.18 -8.24
CA THR A 64 1.83 -32.61 -8.46
C THR A 64 1.19 -33.28 -7.23
N GLY A 65 1.01 -32.54 -6.12
CA GLY A 65 0.54 -33.07 -4.84
C GLY A 65 1.64 -33.76 -4.01
N ASN A 66 2.81 -34.02 -4.59
CA ASN A 66 3.97 -34.53 -3.87
C ASN A 66 4.72 -33.41 -3.13
N PHE A 67 5.38 -33.78 -2.04
CA PHE A 67 6.19 -32.85 -1.25
C PHE A 67 7.42 -32.37 -2.04
N ALA A 68 7.51 -31.06 -2.23
CA ALA A 68 8.60 -30.34 -2.89
C ALA A 68 9.00 -30.98 -4.24
N ASP A 69 8.02 -31.41 -5.02
CA ASP A 69 8.23 -32.00 -6.34
C ASP A 69 8.33 -30.91 -7.42
N PHE A 70 9.49 -30.84 -8.06
CA PHE A 70 9.84 -29.85 -9.08
C PHE A 70 10.10 -30.51 -10.45
N SER A 71 9.51 -31.67 -10.70
CA SER A 71 9.69 -32.45 -11.94
C SER A 71 9.05 -31.81 -13.17
N HIS A 72 8.03 -30.97 -13.00
CA HIS A 72 7.22 -30.42 -14.10
C HIS A 72 7.31 -28.89 -14.15
N PRO A 73 8.40 -28.31 -14.72
CA PRO A 73 8.53 -26.86 -14.86
C PRO A 73 7.51 -26.29 -15.85
N PHE A 74 7.08 -25.05 -15.63
CA PHE A 74 6.39 -24.25 -16.64
C PHE A 74 7.39 -23.66 -17.64
N THR A 75 7.02 -23.66 -18.91
CA THR A 75 7.63 -22.75 -19.89
C THR A 75 7.03 -21.34 -19.75
N VAL A 76 7.79 -20.31 -20.15
CA VAL A 76 7.27 -18.92 -20.13
C VAL A 76 6.02 -18.78 -21.01
N LYS A 77 5.99 -19.45 -22.16
CA LYS A 77 4.83 -19.44 -23.07
C LYS A 77 3.59 -20.06 -22.40
N GLU A 78 3.74 -21.22 -21.76
CA GLU A 78 2.64 -21.83 -21.01
C GLU A 78 2.14 -20.92 -19.87
N LEU A 79 3.05 -20.26 -19.15
CA LEU A 79 2.67 -19.34 -18.07
C LEU A 79 1.89 -18.14 -18.61
N LEU A 80 2.36 -17.49 -19.68
CA LEU A 80 1.68 -16.33 -20.28
C LEU A 80 0.27 -16.70 -20.76
N VAL A 81 0.10 -17.85 -21.42
CA VAL A 81 -1.22 -18.35 -21.81
C VAL A 81 -2.09 -18.59 -20.59
N ARG A 82 -1.52 -19.15 -19.51
CA ARG A 82 -2.28 -19.41 -18.27
C ARG A 82 -2.67 -18.16 -17.50
N LEU A 83 -1.93 -17.06 -17.66
CA LEU A 83 -2.28 -15.77 -17.05
C LEU A 83 -3.38 -15.03 -17.82
N HIS A 84 -3.84 -15.54 -18.96
CA HIS A 84 -4.92 -14.95 -19.77
C HIS A 84 -6.06 -15.97 -19.88
N GLN A 85 -7.10 -15.85 -19.04
CA GLN A 85 -8.15 -16.86 -18.90
C GLN A 85 -9.54 -16.33 -19.19
N TYR A 86 -10.40 -17.18 -19.70
CA TYR A 86 -11.81 -16.86 -19.85
C TYR A 86 -12.49 -16.88 -18.48
N GLU A 87 -13.26 -15.83 -18.17
CA GLU A 87 -14.06 -15.75 -16.95
C GLU A 87 -15.55 -15.73 -17.32
N ALA A 88 -16.29 -16.75 -16.86
CA ALA A 88 -17.68 -16.95 -17.25
C ALA A 88 -18.61 -15.80 -16.83
N MET A 89 -18.29 -15.12 -15.73
CA MET A 89 -19.09 -14.01 -15.20
C MET A 89 -19.07 -12.76 -16.09
N VAL A 90 -17.95 -12.48 -16.74
CA VAL A 90 -17.79 -11.33 -17.65
C VAL A 90 -17.83 -11.73 -19.13
N GLN A 91 -17.90 -13.03 -19.40
CA GLN A 91 -17.96 -13.64 -20.72
C GLN A 91 -16.80 -13.23 -21.65
N ASP A 92 -15.62 -12.96 -21.08
CA ASP A 92 -14.45 -12.47 -21.81
C ASP A 92 -13.14 -13.06 -21.25
N LEU A 93 -12.05 -12.89 -22.00
CA LEU A 93 -10.69 -13.16 -21.55
C LEU A 93 -10.24 -12.07 -20.58
N VAL A 94 -9.83 -12.48 -19.39
CA VAL A 94 -9.30 -11.63 -18.33
C VAL A 94 -7.84 -11.99 -18.04
N ASP A 95 -7.05 -10.95 -17.79
CA ASP A 95 -5.72 -11.09 -17.22
C ASP A 95 -5.82 -11.48 -15.74
N ILE A 96 -5.27 -12.64 -15.39
CA ILE A 96 -5.06 -13.03 -14.00
C ILE A 96 -3.89 -12.19 -13.47
N ARG A 97 -4.19 -11.31 -12.54
CA ARG A 97 -3.25 -10.40 -11.92
C ARG A 97 -2.56 -11.08 -10.74
N SER A 98 -1.40 -10.55 -10.36
CA SER A 98 -0.67 -11.03 -9.18
C SER A 98 -1.51 -10.97 -7.89
N GLU A 99 -2.44 -10.02 -7.82
CA GLU A 99 -3.31 -9.78 -6.68
C GLU A 99 -4.33 -10.91 -6.47
N ASP A 100 -4.69 -11.62 -7.55
CA ASP A 100 -5.67 -12.72 -7.55
C ASP A 100 -5.10 -14.00 -6.90
N PHE A 101 -3.78 -14.05 -6.67
CA PHE A 101 -3.11 -15.13 -5.91
C PHE A 101 -3.20 -14.87 -4.40
N HIS A 102 -4.30 -15.26 -3.78
CA HIS A 102 -4.57 -14.93 -2.38
C HIS A 102 -4.01 -15.91 -1.36
N THR A 103 -3.55 -17.08 -1.76
CA THR A 103 -3.11 -18.12 -0.82
C THR A 103 -1.69 -18.57 -1.11
N ILE A 104 -0.87 -18.64 -0.06
CA ILE A 104 0.46 -19.27 -0.08
C ILE A 104 0.35 -20.64 0.58
N GLU A 105 0.92 -21.66 -0.05
CA GLU A 105 1.28 -22.91 0.61
C GLU A 105 2.81 -22.96 0.78
N LEU A 106 3.26 -23.20 2.01
CA LEU A 106 4.64 -23.54 2.32
C LEU A 106 4.72 -25.04 2.55
N GLN A 107 5.68 -25.69 1.90
CA GLN A 107 6.00 -27.08 2.17
C GLN A 107 7.32 -27.12 2.93
N GLU A 108 7.26 -27.57 4.17
CA GLU A 108 8.32 -27.43 5.16
C GLU A 108 8.77 -28.81 5.65
N THR A 109 10.07 -28.99 5.87
CA THR A 109 10.57 -30.10 6.70
C THR A 109 10.68 -29.63 8.15
N TYR A 110 10.33 -30.50 9.09
CA TYR A 110 10.41 -30.26 10.53
C TYR A 110 11.37 -31.25 11.20
N ASP A 111 12.43 -30.72 11.81
CA ASP A 111 13.43 -31.46 12.57
C ASP A 111 12.94 -31.64 14.02
N PHE A 112 12.35 -32.79 14.29
CA PHE A 112 11.80 -33.13 15.61
C PHE A 112 12.83 -33.69 16.59
N ILE A 113 14.06 -33.97 16.15
CA ILE A 113 15.15 -34.47 17.00
C ILE A 113 15.92 -33.32 17.63
N SER A 114 15.98 -32.17 16.97
CA SER A 114 16.64 -30.96 17.47
C SER A 114 15.85 -30.23 18.58
N VAL A 115 15.59 -30.91 19.70
CA VAL A 115 14.82 -30.37 20.84
C VAL A 115 15.50 -29.15 21.50
N ASN A 116 16.81 -28.98 21.31
CA ASN A 116 17.55 -27.84 21.84
C ASN A 116 17.48 -26.59 20.93
N LYS A 117 17.03 -26.72 19.67
CA LYS A 117 16.85 -25.57 18.80
C LYS A 117 15.56 -24.84 19.16
N PRO A 118 15.55 -23.49 19.12
CA PRO A 118 14.32 -22.72 19.11
C PRO A 118 13.38 -23.26 18.05
N GLU A 119 12.10 -23.37 18.35
CA GLU A 119 11.12 -24.03 17.50
C GLU A 119 11.11 -23.50 16.05
N GLN A 120 11.23 -22.18 15.87
CA GLN A 120 11.27 -21.56 14.54
C GLN A 120 12.43 -22.06 13.67
N GLN A 121 13.53 -22.48 14.28
CA GLN A 121 14.72 -23.00 13.59
C GLN A 121 14.63 -24.50 13.29
N ARG A 122 13.59 -25.18 13.78
CA ARG A 122 13.34 -26.61 13.47
C ARG A 122 12.67 -26.81 12.12
N TYR A 123 12.14 -25.74 11.53
CA TYR A 123 11.50 -25.81 10.23
C TYR A 123 12.42 -25.30 9.14
N GLN A 124 12.35 -25.95 7.98
CA GLN A 124 13.01 -25.48 6.77
C GLN A 124 12.02 -25.50 5.61
N ILE A 125 11.76 -24.33 5.03
CA ILE A 125 10.87 -24.19 3.87
C ILE A 125 11.61 -24.74 2.65
N LYS A 126 10.97 -25.67 1.93
CA LYS A 126 11.49 -26.29 0.70
C LYS A 126 10.80 -25.76 -0.54
N SER A 127 9.49 -25.53 -0.45
CA SER A 127 8.67 -25.01 -1.53
C SER A 127 7.78 -23.87 -1.06
N LEU A 128 7.52 -22.94 -1.97
CA LEU A 128 6.48 -21.92 -1.86
C LEU A 128 5.57 -22.08 -3.07
N ALA A 129 4.26 -22.17 -2.86
CA ALA A 129 3.27 -22.21 -3.94
C ALA A 129 2.23 -21.11 -3.78
N LEU A 130 1.83 -20.51 -4.90
CA LEU A 130 0.80 -19.48 -4.99
C LEU A 130 -0.47 -20.05 -5.62
N PHE A 131 -1.61 -19.80 -4.98
CA PHE A 131 -2.93 -20.25 -5.42
C PHE A 131 -3.86 -19.06 -5.63
N THR A 132 -4.70 -19.16 -6.66
CA THR A 132 -5.82 -18.25 -6.90
C THR A 132 -6.96 -18.52 -5.91
N SER A 133 -7.77 -17.50 -5.60
CA SER A 133 -9.03 -17.71 -4.87
C SER A 133 -10.18 -18.17 -5.77
N ASN A 134 -10.09 -17.87 -7.07
CA ASN A 134 -11.10 -18.28 -8.03
C ASN A 134 -11.06 -19.80 -8.22
N PRO A 135 -12.15 -20.53 -7.87
CA PRO A 135 -12.21 -21.98 -8.02
C PRO A 135 -12.06 -22.44 -9.48
N GLU A 136 -12.47 -21.62 -10.45
CA GLU A 136 -12.32 -21.91 -11.87
C GLU A 136 -10.85 -21.93 -12.30
N TRP A 137 -9.96 -21.27 -11.55
CA TRP A 137 -8.53 -21.14 -11.88
C TRP A 137 -7.62 -22.00 -11.00
N GLN A 138 -8.17 -22.98 -10.25
CA GLN A 138 -7.36 -23.81 -9.34
C GLN A 138 -6.19 -24.54 -10.02
N TYR A 139 -6.29 -24.82 -11.32
CA TYR A 139 -5.21 -25.40 -12.11
C TYR A 139 -4.01 -24.45 -12.30
N LEU A 140 -4.19 -23.15 -12.06
CA LEU A 140 -3.13 -22.14 -12.03
C LEU A 140 -2.53 -22.05 -10.63
N THR A 141 -1.82 -23.11 -10.26
CA THR A 141 -0.95 -23.08 -9.08
C THR A 141 0.50 -22.90 -9.54
N LEU A 142 1.17 -21.86 -9.04
CA LEU A 142 2.57 -21.59 -9.33
C LEU A 142 3.42 -22.05 -8.15
N MET A 143 4.15 -23.15 -8.30
CA MET A 143 5.04 -23.69 -7.27
C MET A 143 6.49 -23.33 -7.55
N PHE A 144 7.27 -23.05 -6.52
CA PHE A 144 8.65 -22.57 -6.65
C PHE A 144 9.59 -23.28 -5.69
N ARG A 145 10.84 -23.49 -6.11
CA ARG A 145 11.93 -23.86 -5.20
C ARG A 145 12.20 -22.69 -4.25
N TYR A 146 12.05 -22.91 -2.95
CA TYR A 146 12.13 -21.80 -1.99
C TYR A 146 13.51 -21.15 -1.94
N GLU A 147 14.58 -21.92 -2.13
CA GLU A 147 15.95 -21.37 -2.15
C GLU A 147 16.18 -20.36 -3.28
N GLU A 148 15.69 -20.67 -4.49
CA GLU A 148 15.77 -19.78 -5.66
C GLU A 148 14.97 -18.49 -5.42
N VAL A 149 13.72 -18.67 -4.97
CA VAL A 149 12.82 -17.56 -4.64
C VAL A 149 13.39 -16.70 -3.52
N LYS A 150 13.99 -17.30 -2.49
CA LYS A 150 14.59 -16.58 -1.37
C LYS A 150 15.67 -15.63 -1.87
N LYS A 151 16.62 -16.16 -2.64
CA LYS A 151 17.71 -15.35 -3.22
C LYS A 151 17.15 -14.22 -4.09
N TYR A 152 16.17 -14.53 -4.93
CA TYR A 152 15.56 -13.57 -5.85
C TYR A 152 14.83 -12.43 -5.12
N LEU A 153 13.94 -12.76 -4.19
CA LEU A 153 13.16 -11.78 -3.42
C LEU A 153 14.02 -10.96 -2.47
N GLU A 154 15.03 -11.55 -1.84
CA GLU A 154 15.99 -10.80 -1.01
C GLU A 154 16.80 -9.81 -1.83
N ASN A 155 17.20 -10.18 -3.05
CA ASN A 155 17.89 -9.27 -3.96
C ASN A 155 16.96 -8.14 -4.42
N ALA A 156 15.72 -8.46 -4.80
CA ALA A 156 14.71 -7.46 -5.15
C ALA A 156 14.49 -6.46 -4.00
N TYR A 157 14.31 -6.95 -2.77
CA TYR A 157 14.18 -6.13 -1.57
C TYR A 157 15.41 -5.24 -1.30
N LYS A 158 16.62 -5.80 -1.43
CA LYS A 158 17.87 -5.02 -1.25
C LYS A 158 18.01 -3.93 -2.31
N CYS A 159 17.72 -4.24 -3.58
CA CYS A 159 17.77 -3.26 -4.67
C CYS A 159 16.71 -2.18 -4.48
N SER A 160 15.48 -2.53 -4.13
CA SER A 160 14.43 -1.54 -3.88
C SER A 160 14.75 -0.61 -2.72
N LYS A 161 15.36 -1.12 -1.64
CA LYS A 161 15.82 -0.29 -0.52
C LYS A 161 16.86 0.75 -0.95
N LYS A 162 17.74 0.42 -1.91
CA LYS A 162 18.74 1.34 -2.45
C LYS A 162 18.15 2.47 -3.30
N ILE A 163 17.04 2.22 -4.00
CA ILE A 163 16.36 3.21 -4.86
C ILE A 163 15.75 4.35 -4.02
N LYS A 164 15.51 4.13 -2.72
CA LYS A 164 14.95 5.12 -1.77
C LYS A 164 13.62 5.74 -2.26
N SER A 165 12.83 4.96 -2.98
CA SER A 165 11.54 5.39 -3.52
C SER A 165 10.46 4.37 -3.20
N HIS A 166 9.44 4.78 -2.44
CA HIS A 166 8.38 3.86 -2.00
C HIS A 166 7.60 3.25 -3.18
N SER A 167 7.43 3.96 -4.30
CA SER A 167 6.78 3.40 -5.49
C SER A 167 7.55 2.20 -6.10
N PHE A 168 8.81 2.01 -5.70
CA PHE A 168 9.66 0.90 -6.11
C PHE A 168 10.05 -0.01 -4.94
N PHE A 169 9.44 0.18 -3.75
CA PHE A 169 9.70 -0.68 -2.60
C PHE A 169 8.90 -1.98 -2.74
N VAL A 170 9.61 -3.10 -2.92
CA VAL A 170 9.01 -4.38 -3.28
C VAL A 170 9.53 -5.51 -2.39
N ALA A 171 8.85 -6.66 -2.42
CA ALA A 171 9.26 -7.88 -1.73
C ALA A 171 9.49 -7.71 -0.21
N CYS A 172 8.80 -6.75 0.40
CA CYS A 172 8.90 -6.43 1.81
C CYS A 172 7.71 -6.95 2.62
N TRP A 173 7.98 -7.22 3.89
CA TRP A 173 6.99 -7.39 4.93
C TRP A 173 7.13 -6.21 5.90
N GLN A 174 6.00 -5.60 6.28
CA GLN A 174 5.96 -4.56 7.29
C GLN A 174 5.13 -5.03 8.46
N SER A 175 5.65 -4.86 9.67
CA SER A 175 4.90 -5.21 10.87
C SER A 175 3.67 -4.32 11.01
N PRO A 176 2.49 -4.91 11.26
CA PRO A 176 1.26 -4.16 11.49
C PRO A 176 1.33 -3.36 12.80
N SER A 177 2.04 -3.88 13.81
CA SER A 177 2.09 -3.35 15.17
C SER A 177 3.30 -2.42 15.37
N ASN A 178 4.30 -2.53 14.51
CA ASN A 178 5.47 -1.67 14.52
C ASN A 178 5.82 -1.21 13.10
N PRO A 179 5.38 -0.01 12.67
CA PRO A 179 5.65 0.48 11.32
C PRO A 179 7.14 0.65 10.99
N ALA A 180 7.99 0.71 12.01
CA ALA A 180 9.44 0.77 11.83
C ALA A 180 10.10 -0.60 11.62
N LEU A 181 9.38 -1.70 11.85
CA LEU A 181 9.90 -3.04 11.61
C LEU A 181 9.56 -3.47 10.18
N GLN A 182 10.54 -3.34 9.30
CA GLN A 182 10.48 -3.77 7.90
C GLN A 182 11.54 -4.83 7.64
N MET A 183 11.17 -5.88 6.92
CA MET A 183 12.11 -6.93 6.52
C MET A 183 11.72 -7.50 5.16
N SER A 184 12.57 -8.35 4.60
CA SER A 184 12.20 -9.09 3.39
C SER A 184 11.05 -10.06 3.68
N ILE A 185 10.19 -10.30 2.69
CA ILE A 185 9.08 -11.24 2.81
C ILE A 185 9.56 -12.65 3.20
N THR A 186 10.73 -13.06 2.72
CA THR A 186 11.34 -14.37 3.00
C THR A 186 11.73 -14.50 4.46
N GLN A 187 12.33 -13.47 5.05
CA GLN A 187 12.62 -13.44 6.49
C GLN A 187 11.34 -13.50 7.32
N ALA A 188 10.27 -12.84 6.90
CA ALA A 188 8.98 -12.89 7.59
C ALA A 188 8.33 -14.28 7.52
N LEU A 189 8.43 -14.98 6.38
CA LEU A 189 7.97 -16.36 6.23
C LEU A 189 8.77 -17.31 7.13
N GLU A 190 10.10 -17.21 7.15
CA GLU A 190 10.98 -18.03 7.99
C GLU A 190 10.76 -17.81 9.48
N ARG A 191 10.47 -16.57 9.87
CA ARG A 191 10.13 -16.19 11.25
C ARG A 191 8.66 -16.46 11.61
N ARG A 192 7.84 -16.96 10.67
CA ARG A 192 6.42 -17.26 10.85
C ARG A 192 5.61 -16.07 11.37
N LEU A 193 5.84 -14.90 10.78
CA LEU A 193 5.14 -13.66 11.15
C LEU A 193 3.74 -13.54 10.51
N PHE A 194 3.23 -14.61 9.92
CA PHE A 194 1.91 -14.69 9.30
C PHE A 194 1.00 -15.61 10.10
N ASP A 195 -0.28 -15.24 10.18
CA ASP A 195 -1.34 -16.15 10.59
C ASP A 195 -1.42 -17.30 9.58
N SER A 196 -1.26 -18.53 10.06
CA SER A 196 -1.11 -19.69 9.20
C SER A 196 -1.71 -20.94 9.81
N ARG A 197 -2.07 -21.90 8.96
CA ARG A 197 -2.65 -23.18 9.37
C ARG A 197 -1.93 -24.34 8.72
N ILE A 198 -1.62 -25.36 9.50
CA ILE A 198 -1.14 -26.64 8.98
C ILE A 198 -2.33 -27.45 8.48
N THR A 199 -2.28 -27.86 7.20
CA THR A 199 -3.36 -28.59 6.52
C THR A 199 -3.04 -30.06 6.35
N GLU A 200 -1.79 -30.39 6.07
CA GLU A 200 -1.29 -31.76 5.94
C GLU A 200 0.03 -31.92 6.69
N SER A 201 0.29 -33.13 7.18
CA SER A 201 1.59 -33.54 7.69
C SER A 201 1.89 -34.99 7.36
N ARG A 202 3.18 -35.32 7.20
CA ARG A 202 3.66 -36.71 7.07
C ARG A 202 4.84 -36.92 8.02
N TYR A 203 5.00 -38.16 8.50
CA TYR A 203 6.11 -38.56 9.37
C TYR A 203 6.18 -37.75 10.70
N LEU A 204 5.03 -37.29 11.20
CA LEU A 204 4.86 -36.71 12.52
C LEU A 204 3.84 -37.56 13.29
N SER A 205 4.10 -37.84 14.57
CA SER A 205 3.08 -38.45 15.44
C SER A 205 1.96 -37.46 15.74
N ASP A 206 0.76 -37.94 16.06
CA ASP A 206 -0.39 -37.08 16.35
C ASP A 206 -0.13 -36.14 17.53
N GLN A 207 0.57 -36.62 18.56
CA GLN A 207 0.97 -35.81 19.71
C GLN A 207 1.91 -34.67 19.30
N LEU A 208 2.90 -34.95 18.46
CA LEU A 208 3.85 -33.95 17.98
C LEU A 208 3.17 -32.96 17.03
N LEU A 209 2.25 -33.44 16.19
CA LEU A 209 1.43 -32.58 15.33
C LEU A 209 0.55 -31.64 16.15
N ALA A 210 -0.06 -32.11 17.24
CA ALA A 210 -0.84 -31.27 18.14
C ALA A 210 0.02 -30.18 18.79
N GLN A 211 1.23 -30.53 19.24
CA GLN A 211 2.20 -29.56 19.78
C GLN A 211 2.60 -28.51 18.73
N VAL A 212 2.95 -28.96 17.53
CA VAL A 212 3.33 -28.13 16.38
C VAL A 212 2.19 -27.22 15.90
N LYS A 213 0.93 -27.64 16.06
CA LYS A 213 -0.24 -26.79 15.78
C LYS A 213 -0.47 -25.77 16.89
N ALA A 214 -0.24 -26.13 18.15
CA ALA A 214 -0.46 -25.27 19.31
C ALA A 214 0.59 -24.15 19.47
N SER A 215 1.80 -24.36 18.95
CA SER A 215 2.89 -23.39 19.02
C SER A 215 2.82 -22.24 18.01
N ASN A 216 1.88 -22.28 17.07
CA ASN A 216 1.56 -21.13 16.24
C ASN A 216 0.96 -20.04 17.15
N ASN A 217 1.77 -19.11 17.66
CA ASN A 217 1.28 -17.91 18.32
C ASN A 217 0.53 -17.06 17.28
N PRO A 218 -0.82 -17.02 17.28
CA PRO A 218 -1.52 -16.14 16.37
C PRO A 218 -1.24 -14.71 16.81
N ILE A 219 -0.88 -13.84 15.88
CA ILE A 219 -0.93 -12.40 16.15
C ILE A 219 -2.39 -12.10 16.53
N GLN A 220 -2.59 -11.58 17.74
CA GLN A 220 -3.91 -11.37 18.35
C GLN A 220 -4.82 -10.59 17.36
N PRO A 221 -5.86 -11.23 16.80
CA PRO A 221 -6.72 -10.63 15.78
C PRO A 221 -7.62 -9.51 16.30
N SER A 222 -7.61 -9.22 17.61
CA SER A 222 -8.56 -8.31 18.25
C SER A 222 -8.24 -6.83 18.03
N ASN A 223 -7.00 -6.49 17.67
CA ASN A 223 -6.62 -5.09 17.49
C ASN A 223 -7.06 -4.55 16.11
N HIS A 224 -8.29 -4.06 16.06
CA HIS A 224 -8.88 -3.45 14.86
C HIS A 224 -8.12 -2.22 14.35
N HIS A 225 -7.32 -1.57 15.19
CA HIS A 225 -6.49 -0.45 14.78
C HIS A 225 -5.45 -0.84 13.73
N LEU A 226 -5.02 -2.12 13.71
CA LEU A 226 -4.12 -2.70 12.70
C LEU A 226 -4.59 -2.51 11.25
N ILE A 227 -5.90 -2.31 11.04
CA ILE A 227 -6.51 -2.04 9.73
C ILE A 227 -6.08 -0.67 9.20
N PHE A 228 -5.91 0.30 10.09
CA PHE A 228 -5.72 1.71 9.77
C PHE A 228 -4.25 2.17 9.83
N HIS A 229 -3.31 1.23 9.90
CA HIS A 229 -1.89 1.58 9.97
C HIS A 229 -1.32 2.09 8.63
N PRO A 230 -0.45 3.10 8.68
CA PRO A 230 0.34 3.53 7.54
C PRO A 230 1.38 2.48 7.11
N ASP A 231 1.56 2.37 5.81
CA ASP A 231 2.75 1.71 5.26
C ASP A 231 3.88 2.75 5.19
N PHE A 232 5.00 2.44 5.84
CA PHE A 232 6.20 3.27 5.86
C PHE A 232 7.26 2.65 4.96
N PHE A 233 8.16 3.48 4.46
CA PHE A 233 9.43 3.10 3.88
C PHE A 233 10.54 3.50 4.83
N GLN A 234 11.37 2.56 5.26
CA GLN A 234 12.53 2.83 6.09
C GLN A 234 13.75 3.17 5.23
N GLU A 235 14.13 4.45 5.19
CA GLU A 235 15.35 4.90 4.51
C GLU A 235 16.61 4.60 5.33
N SER A 236 16.53 4.73 6.66
CA SER A 236 17.56 4.35 7.64
C SER A 236 16.92 3.94 8.97
N ASP A 237 17.72 3.50 9.95
CA ASP A 237 17.20 3.06 11.25
C ASP A 237 16.34 4.09 11.99
N HIS A 238 16.57 5.38 11.73
CA HIS A 238 15.85 6.49 12.35
C HIS A 238 14.95 7.26 11.36
N LEU A 239 14.99 6.94 10.06
CA LEU A 239 14.36 7.75 9.03
C LEU A 239 13.32 6.97 8.24
N PHE A 240 12.07 7.41 8.35
CA PHE A 240 10.89 6.73 7.79
C PHE A 240 10.09 7.69 6.93
N HIS A 241 9.61 7.21 5.79
CA HIS A 241 8.83 8.00 4.85
C HIS A 241 7.49 7.30 4.63
N THR A 242 6.38 8.04 4.70
CA THR A 242 5.08 7.54 4.26
C THR A 242 4.42 8.54 3.33
N LYS A 243 3.37 8.13 2.62
CA LYS A 243 2.59 9.01 1.77
C LYS A 243 1.31 9.37 2.47
N ILE A 244 0.98 10.65 2.46
CA ILE A 244 -0.17 11.18 3.16
C ILE A 244 -0.94 12.16 2.28
N SER A 245 -2.25 12.17 2.46
CA SER A 245 -3.17 13.10 1.84
C SER A 245 -3.81 13.96 2.92
N TYR A 246 -3.75 15.27 2.75
CA TYR A 246 -4.47 16.22 3.58
C TYR A 246 -5.65 16.80 2.79
N HIS A 247 -6.83 16.72 3.37
CA HIS A 247 -7.99 17.48 2.96
C HIS A 247 -7.96 18.85 3.65
N ILE A 248 -8.04 19.92 2.87
CA ILE A 248 -8.01 21.29 3.36
C ILE A 248 -9.33 21.95 3.00
N ASP A 249 -10.08 22.32 4.04
CA ASP A 249 -11.20 23.26 3.92
C ASP A 249 -10.65 24.69 3.90
N LEU A 250 -10.71 25.32 2.74
CA LEU A 250 -10.26 26.69 2.53
C LEU A 250 -11.09 27.70 3.33
N LYS A 251 -12.36 27.41 3.67
CA LYS A 251 -13.19 28.31 4.49
C LYS A 251 -12.84 28.26 5.98
N HIS A 252 -12.06 27.28 6.43
CA HIS A 252 -11.61 27.23 7.80
C HIS A 252 -10.76 28.48 8.13
N LEU A 253 -10.98 29.13 9.27
CA LEU A 253 -10.34 30.39 9.65
C LEU A 253 -8.80 30.35 9.56
N SER A 254 -8.18 29.24 10.00
CA SER A 254 -6.73 29.02 9.90
C SER A 254 -6.18 28.94 8.46
N ASN A 255 -7.05 28.77 7.46
CA ASN A 255 -6.70 28.68 6.04
C ASN A 255 -7.07 29.95 5.27
N ALA A 256 -7.52 31.01 5.94
CA ALA A 256 -7.97 32.25 5.31
C ALA A 256 -6.95 32.85 4.33
N ALA A 257 -5.64 32.72 4.63
CA ALA A 257 -4.56 33.18 3.77
C ALA A 257 -4.51 32.44 2.42
N LEU A 258 -4.92 31.16 2.37
CA LEU A 258 -5.02 30.36 1.14
C LEU A 258 -6.30 30.68 0.38
N PHE A 259 -7.42 30.94 1.07
CA PHE A 259 -8.72 31.13 0.43
C PHE A 259 -8.90 32.53 -0.15
N GLN A 260 -8.71 33.56 0.68
CA GLN A 260 -8.97 34.98 0.36
C GLN A 260 -10.30 35.17 -0.40
N GLU A 261 -11.39 34.59 0.11
CA GLU A 261 -12.73 34.66 -0.52
C GLU A 261 -12.73 34.21 -2.00
N GLY A 262 -11.98 33.15 -2.31
CA GLY A 262 -11.82 32.63 -3.66
C GLY A 262 -10.78 33.37 -4.52
N GLN A 263 -10.26 34.52 -4.05
CA GLN A 263 -9.24 35.30 -4.75
C GLN A 263 -7.80 34.81 -4.49
N GLY A 264 -7.61 33.85 -3.58
CA GLY A 264 -6.31 33.35 -3.18
C GLY A 264 -5.77 32.25 -4.10
N LEU A 265 -5.53 31.08 -3.50
CA LEU A 265 -4.93 29.90 -4.13
C LEU A 265 -5.64 29.49 -5.42
N ILE A 266 -6.98 29.42 -5.40
CA ILE A 266 -7.80 28.96 -6.53
C ILE A 266 -7.63 29.87 -7.75
N LYS A 267 -7.84 31.18 -7.57
CA LYS A 267 -7.64 32.17 -8.64
C LYS A 267 -6.23 32.13 -9.21
N SER A 268 -5.22 32.05 -8.33
CA SER A 268 -3.81 31.95 -8.73
C SER A 268 -3.55 30.75 -9.65
N ILE A 269 -4.13 29.59 -9.33
CA ILE A 269 -4.04 28.39 -10.17
C ILE A 269 -4.71 28.63 -11.52
N ILE A 270 -5.93 29.16 -11.55
CA ILE A 270 -6.66 29.43 -12.80
C ILE A 270 -5.88 30.37 -13.70
N GLU A 271 -5.34 31.47 -13.15
CA GLU A 271 -4.49 32.39 -13.90
C GLU A 271 -3.23 31.71 -14.44
N GLY A 272 -2.62 30.81 -13.66
CA GLY A 272 -1.45 30.05 -14.07
C GLY A 272 -1.75 29.13 -15.24
N VAL A 273 -2.89 28.44 -15.22
CA VAL A 273 -3.36 27.59 -16.32
C VAL A 273 -3.66 28.42 -17.56
N HIS A 274 -4.39 29.53 -17.41
CA HIS A 274 -4.72 30.43 -18.52
C HIS A 274 -3.47 31.01 -19.20
N LYS A 275 -2.46 31.36 -18.40
CA LYS A 275 -1.14 31.82 -18.88
C LYS A 275 -0.23 30.68 -19.37
N ARG A 276 -0.70 29.43 -19.36
CA ARG A 276 0.05 28.21 -19.70
C ARG A 276 1.36 28.06 -18.91
N LYS A 277 1.40 28.55 -17.67
CA LYS A 277 2.55 28.45 -16.76
C LYS A 277 2.51 27.20 -15.90
N ILE A 278 1.32 26.66 -15.68
CA ILE A 278 1.09 25.38 -15.03
C ILE A 278 0.10 24.56 -15.87
N THR A 279 0.22 23.24 -15.81
CA THR A 279 -0.61 22.32 -16.60
C THR A 279 -1.57 21.59 -15.67
N PRO A 280 -2.89 21.65 -15.91
CA PRO A 280 -3.86 20.81 -15.24
C PRO A 280 -3.82 19.39 -15.79
N TYR A 281 -4.10 18.40 -14.95
CA TYR A 281 -4.15 16.99 -15.32
C TYR A 281 -5.47 16.36 -14.84
N PHE A 282 -5.96 15.40 -15.62
CA PHE A 282 -7.04 14.53 -15.18
C PHE A 282 -6.62 13.71 -13.95
N PHE A 283 -7.61 13.21 -13.20
CA PHE A 283 -7.34 12.41 -12.02
C PHE A 283 -6.54 11.20 -12.43
N SER A 284 -5.34 11.09 -11.86
CA SER A 284 -4.62 9.84 -11.82
C SER A 284 -4.63 9.35 -10.40
N GLU A 285 -4.66 8.03 -10.23
CA GLU A 285 -4.30 7.47 -8.94
C GLU A 285 -3.00 8.14 -8.47
N PRO A 286 -2.89 8.53 -7.18
CA PRO A 286 -1.93 9.52 -6.70
C PRO A 286 -0.45 9.28 -7.03
N TRP A 287 -0.08 8.11 -7.57
CA TRP A 287 1.31 7.70 -7.75
C TRP A 287 1.61 6.90 -9.02
N ASN A 288 0.67 6.80 -9.97
CA ASN A 288 0.99 6.22 -11.27
C ASN A 288 1.73 7.28 -12.08
N LYS A 289 3.07 7.22 -12.13
CA LYS A 289 3.89 8.08 -13.01
C LYS A 289 3.58 7.84 -14.49
N VAL A 290 2.92 6.72 -14.80
CA VAL A 290 2.96 6.13 -16.14
C VAL A 290 2.11 6.92 -17.15
N VAL A 291 0.98 7.53 -16.78
CA VAL A 291 0.27 8.47 -17.67
C VAL A 291 -0.64 9.40 -16.86
N THR A 292 -0.16 10.57 -16.42
CA THR A 292 -1.07 11.68 -16.05
C THR A 292 -1.39 12.44 -17.32
N LYS A 293 -2.62 12.29 -17.82
CA LYS A 293 -3.02 12.97 -19.05
C LYS A 293 -3.27 14.45 -18.78
N PRO A 294 -2.62 15.37 -19.51
CA PRO A 294 -2.88 16.79 -19.37
C PRO A 294 -4.30 17.12 -19.84
N MET A 295 -4.90 18.14 -19.25
CA MET A 295 -6.14 18.73 -19.73
C MET A 295 -5.82 19.97 -20.55
N GLU A 296 -6.63 20.23 -21.58
CA GLU A 296 -6.56 21.51 -22.28
C GLU A 296 -7.03 22.66 -21.37
N PRO A 297 -6.38 23.84 -21.41
CA PRO A 297 -6.78 24.99 -20.58
C PRO A 297 -8.19 25.52 -20.86
N GLY A 298 -8.77 25.22 -22.01
CA GLY A 298 -10.02 25.81 -22.50
C GLY A 298 -11.28 25.13 -22.01
N TYR A 299 -12.38 25.35 -22.75
CA TYR A 299 -13.68 24.74 -22.49
C TYR A 299 -13.83 23.34 -23.07
N TYR A 300 -13.00 22.94 -24.03
CA TYR A 300 -13.08 21.67 -24.72
C TYR A 300 -11.74 20.93 -24.66
N ASP A 301 -11.80 19.61 -24.54
CA ASP A 301 -10.66 18.69 -24.66
C ASP A 301 -10.95 17.70 -25.79
N ASP A 302 -10.09 17.70 -26.80
CA ASP A 302 -10.24 16.90 -28.04
C ASP A 302 -10.39 15.39 -27.78
N TYR A 303 -9.98 14.92 -26.61
CA TYR A 303 -9.79 13.51 -26.33
C TYR A 303 -10.87 12.92 -25.42
N TYR A 304 -11.63 13.75 -24.69
CA TYR A 304 -12.63 13.25 -23.74
C TYR A 304 -14.07 13.61 -24.07
N ALA A 305 -14.36 14.47 -25.05
CA ALA A 305 -15.70 15.02 -25.32
C ALA A 305 -16.37 15.75 -24.13
N TYR A 306 -15.82 15.62 -22.92
CA TYR A 306 -16.07 16.41 -21.73
C TYR A 306 -15.23 17.70 -21.79
N GLY A 307 -15.71 18.75 -21.11
CA GLY A 307 -15.07 20.06 -21.18
C GLY A 307 -13.61 20.05 -20.69
N GLY A 308 -12.78 20.92 -21.27
CA GLY A 308 -11.42 21.21 -20.80
C GLY A 308 -11.41 21.78 -19.38
N PHE A 309 -10.25 22.22 -18.89
CA PHE A 309 -10.09 22.69 -17.50
C PHE A 309 -11.13 23.74 -17.08
N LEU A 310 -11.42 24.73 -17.93
CA LEU A 310 -12.45 25.74 -17.66
C LEU A 310 -13.86 25.23 -17.95
N GLY A 311 -14.03 24.31 -18.88
CA GLY A 311 -15.33 23.68 -19.17
C GLY A 311 -15.87 22.91 -17.98
N MET A 312 -15.00 22.28 -17.19
CA MET A 312 -15.37 21.61 -15.95
C MET A 312 -15.77 22.57 -14.81
N LEU A 313 -15.53 23.88 -14.93
CA LEU A 313 -16.08 24.88 -14.01
C LEU A 313 -17.51 25.29 -14.35
N CYS A 314 -18.15 24.63 -15.31
CA CYS A 314 -19.54 24.89 -15.67
C CYS A 314 -20.38 23.66 -15.33
N TYR A 315 -21.61 23.89 -14.89
CA TYR A 315 -22.62 22.84 -14.79
C TYR A 315 -23.91 23.32 -15.43
N TYR A 316 -24.68 22.38 -15.99
CA TYR A 316 -26.00 22.68 -16.50
C TYR A 316 -27.00 22.68 -15.34
N ASP A 317 -27.75 23.76 -15.20
CA ASP A 317 -28.81 23.87 -14.20
C ASP A 317 -30.17 23.75 -14.89
N ASP A 318 -30.90 22.69 -14.54
CA ASP A 318 -32.19 22.35 -15.15
C ASP A 318 -33.28 23.40 -14.85
N LEU A 319 -33.16 24.18 -13.77
CA LEU A 319 -34.16 25.20 -13.43
C LEU A 319 -34.03 26.42 -14.33
N VAL A 320 -32.80 26.79 -14.68
CA VAL A 320 -32.53 27.92 -15.58
C VAL A 320 -32.30 27.49 -17.03
N GLN A 321 -32.22 26.18 -17.30
CA GLN A 321 -32.00 25.60 -18.63
C GLN A 321 -30.73 26.12 -19.31
N ASP A 322 -29.69 26.44 -18.53
CA ASP A 322 -28.44 27.02 -19.02
C ASP A 322 -27.22 26.52 -18.23
N SER A 323 -26.03 26.74 -18.79
CA SER A 323 -24.76 26.42 -18.15
C SER A 323 -24.34 27.55 -17.21
N LEU A 324 -24.25 27.24 -15.92
CA LEU A 324 -23.80 28.16 -14.89
C LEU A 324 -22.33 27.93 -14.55
N ASN A 325 -21.57 29.02 -14.46
CA ASN A 325 -20.20 28.99 -13.94
C ASN A 325 -20.20 28.75 -12.44
N VAL A 326 -19.34 27.87 -11.97
CA VAL A 326 -19.04 27.68 -10.55
C VAL A 326 -18.21 28.88 -10.07
N PRO A 327 -18.72 29.70 -9.14
CA PRO A 327 -17.97 30.82 -8.60
C PRO A 327 -16.73 30.33 -7.84
N LEU A 328 -15.61 31.06 -7.96
CA LEU A 328 -14.35 30.64 -7.32
C LEU A 328 -14.43 30.57 -5.79
N TYR A 329 -15.30 31.38 -5.18
CA TYR A 329 -15.53 31.37 -3.73
C TYR A 329 -16.32 30.13 -3.25
N ASP A 330 -16.92 29.37 -4.18
CA ASP A 330 -17.59 28.09 -3.87
C ASP A 330 -16.62 26.90 -3.96
N ILE A 331 -15.42 27.10 -4.49
CA ILE A 331 -14.36 26.09 -4.51
C ILE A 331 -13.63 26.14 -3.16
N THR A 332 -14.17 25.42 -2.18
CA THR A 332 -13.70 25.45 -0.80
C THR A 332 -12.79 24.30 -0.44
N ARG A 333 -12.66 23.30 -1.31
CA ARG A 333 -11.97 22.04 -1.00
C ARG A 333 -10.73 21.85 -1.85
N VAL A 334 -9.60 21.62 -1.17
CA VAL A 334 -8.33 21.25 -1.80
C VAL A 334 -7.78 20.00 -1.13
N THR A 335 -7.16 19.13 -1.89
CA THR A 335 -6.39 18.01 -1.34
C THR A 335 -4.92 18.17 -1.68
N ILE A 336 -4.04 18.09 -0.68
CA ILE A 336 -2.59 18.12 -0.87
C ILE A 336 -2.01 16.76 -0.54
N GLN A 337 -1.28 16.19 -1.49
CA GLN A 337 -0.68 14.87 -1.38
C GLN A 337 0.83 14.98 -1.40
N GLY A 338 1.50 14.23 -0.54
CA GLY A 338 2.94 14.33 -0.41
C GLY A 338 3.58 13.25 0.43
N TRP A 339 4.88 13.42 0.63
CA TRP A 339 5.69 12.56 1.47
C TRP A 339 5.79 13.14 2.87
N LEU A 340 5.40 12.36 3.86
CA LEU A 340 5.75 12.65 5.25
C LEU A 340 7.05 11.92 5.57
N LYS A 341 8.10 12.69 5.83
CA LYS A 341 9.38 12.21 6.34
C LYS A 341 9.39 12.34 7.85
N VAL A 342 9.72 11.27 8.55
CA VAL A 342 9.80 11.17 10.01
C VAL A 342 11.24 10.82 10.37
N ASP A 343 11.91 11.72 11.09
CA ASP A 343 13.23 11.49 11.67
C ASP A 343 13.07 11.27 13.18
N LYS A 344 13.17 10.00 13.61
CA LYS A 344 13.03 9.60 15.01
C LYS A 344 14.16 10.11 15.89
N HIS A 345 15.37 10.28 15.33
CA HIS A 345 16.51 10.76 16.09
C HIS A 345 16.33 12.25 16.42
N LYS A 346 15.92 13.04 15.43
CA LYS A 346 15.66 14.47 15.60
C LYS A 346 14.30 14.78 16.21
N LYS A 347 13.41 13.78 16.30
CA LYS A 347 11.98 13.94 16.64
C LYS A 347 11.32 15.02 15.77
N THR A 348 11.62 14.98 14.47
CA THR A 348 11.09 15.95 13.50
C THR A 348 10.29 15.25 12.41
N THR A 349 9.31 15.95 11.88
CA THR A 349 8.60 15.57 10.67
C THR A 349 8.73 16.65 9.61
N GLN A 350 8.80 16.23 8.36
CA GLN A 350 8.81 17.13 7.21
C GLN A 350 7.81 16.60 6.20
N PHE A 351 6.75 17.36 5.96
CA PHE A 351 5.84 17.10 4.84
C PHE A 351 6.42 17.73 3.57
N ARG A 352 6.47 16.95 2.49
CA ARG A 352 6.91 17.39 1.17
C ARG A 352 5.75 17.19 0.19
N PRO A 353 4.99 18.25 -0.13
CA PRO A 353 3.92 18.18 -1.10
C PRO A 353 4.46 17.77 -2.47
N THR A 354 3.65 17.04 -3.22
CA THR A 354 3.98 16.56 -4.57
C THR A 354 2.85 16.81 -5.55
N ARG A 355 1.61 16.79 -5.06
CA ARG A 355 0.41 17.01 -5.86
C ARG A 355 -0.57 17.87 -5.08
N LEU A 356 -1.31 18.69 -5.82
CA LEU A 356 -2.45 19.44 -5.33
C LEU A 356 -3.65 19.12 -6.21
N THR A 357 -4.79 18.84 -5.59
CA THR A 357 -6.04 18.48 -6.27
C THR A 357 -7.12 19.46 -5.89
N LEU A 358 -7.85 19.96 -6.88
CA LEU A 358 -9.02 20.80 -6.70
C LEU A 358 -10.29 19.96 -6.83
N TRP A 359 -11.28 20.28 -6.00
CA TRP A 359 -12.57 19.61 -5.98
C TRP A 359 -13.68 20.63 -6.20
N LEU A 360 -14.65 20.27 -7.03
CA LEU A 360 -15.88 21.05 -7.17
C LEU A 360 -16.81 20.80 -5.97
N PRO A 361 -17.65 21.80 -5.61
CA PRO A 361 -18.63 21.64 -4.55
C PRO A 361 -19.70 20.61 -4.93
N GLU A 362 -20.13 19.80 -3.95
CA GLU A 362 -21.05 18.66 -4.14
C GLU A 362 -22.39 19.03 -4.81
N LYS A 363 -22.84 20.29 -4.67
CA LYS A 363 -24.12 20.77 -5.22
C LYS A 363 -24.10 21.12 -6.71
N THR A 364 -22.94 21.07 -7.37
CA THR A 364 -22.82 21.49 -8.77
C THR A 364 -23.39 20.48 -9.76
N ILE A 365 -23.66 19.23 -9.36
CA ILE A 365 -24.31 18.25 -10.23
C ILE A 365 -25.33 17.47 -9.38
N SER A 366 -26.62 17.74 -9.57
CA SER A 366 -27.74 17.10 -8.85
C SER A 366 -27.78 15.57 -8.99
N SER A 367 -27.06 15.00 -9.97
CA SER A 367 -27.02 13.58 -10.28
C SER A 367 -25.80 12.82 -9.76
N LEU A 368 -24.79 13.49 -9.16
CA LEU A 368 -23.58 12.82 -8.69
C LEU A 368 -23.48 12.79 -7.16
N PRO A 369 -23.43 11.59 -6.54
CA PRO A 369 -23.41 11.45 -5.08
C PRO A 369 -22.06 11.77 -4.40
N TRP A 370 -21.09 12.36 -5.10
CA TRP A 370 -19.73 12.58 -4.61
C TRP A 370 -19.15 13.89 -5.17
N PRO A 371 -18.29 14.63 -4.42
CA PRO A 371 -17.65 15.84 -4.93
C PRO A 371 -16.86 15.52 -6.20
N LEU A 372 -17.13 16.27 -7.28
CA LEU A 372 -16.47 16.04 -8.55
C LEU A 372 -15.01 16.48 -8.46
N PHE A 373 -14.11 15.54 -8.77
CA PHE A 373 -12.73 15.88 -9.06
C PHE A 373 -12.71 16.92 -10.19
N TRP A 374 -12.01 18.03 -9.97
CA TRP A 374 -11.86 19.03 -11.02
C TRP A 374 -10.55 18.84 -11.79
N ALA A 375 -9.42 18.98 -11.11
CA ALA A 375 -8.10 18.89 -11.71
C ALA A 375 -7.01 18.58 -10.69
N GLN A 376 -5.93 17.96 -11.16
CA GLN A 376 -4.71 17.67 -10.40
C GLN A 376 -3.53 18.45 -10.98
N PHE A 377 -2.60 18.84 -10.11
CA PHE A 377 -1.42 19.63 -10.46
C PHE A 377 -0.16 19.03 -9.85
N ASP A 378 0.95 19.08 -10.60
CA ASP A 378 2.29 18.85 -10.05
C ASP A 378 2.66 20.02 -9.14
N PHE A 379 2.90 19.71 -7.86
CA PHE A 379 3.21 20.74 -6.87
C PHE A 379 4.53 21.46 -7.16
N LYS A 380 5.52 20.80 -7.77
CA LYS A 380 6.79 21.45 -8.13
C LYS A 380 6.59 22.52 -9.20
N ALA A 381 5.66 22.29 -10.13
CA ALA A 381 5.29 23.28 -11.13
C ALA A 381 4.55 24.46 -10.49
N LEU A 382 3.62 24.20 -9.57
CA LEU A 382 2.93 25.22 -8.78
C LEU A 382 3.92 26.06 -7.95
N GLU A 383 4.85 25.42 -7.26
CA GLU A 383 5.89 26.09 -6.46
C GLU A 383 6.74 27.02 -7.32
N LYS A 384 7.22 26.53 -8.48
CA LYS A 384 7.99 27.36 -9.43
C LYS A 384 7.17 28.57 -9.88
N TYR A 385 5.89 28.37 -10.19
CA TYR A 385 5.00 29.44 -10.62
C TYR A 385 4.79 30.49 -9.52
N TRP A 386 4.41 30.08 -8.31
CA TRP A 386 4.15 31.00 -7.18
C TRP A 386 5.40 31.75 -6.75
N ARG A 387 6.58 31.11 -6.76
CA ARG A 387 7.85 31.79 -6.43
C ARG A 387 8.31 32.78 -7.49
N SER A 388 7.94 32.58 -8.75
CA SER A 388 8.29 33.49 -9.85
C SER A 388 7.46 34.77 -9.89
N ASN A 389 6.37 34.84 -9.11
CA ASN A 389 5.44 35.96 -9.12
C ASN A 389 5.23 36.51 -7.71
N ALA A 390 5.96 37.57 -7.36
CA ALA A 390 5.88 38.24 -6.06
C ALA A 390 4.47 38.77 -5.71
N LYS A 391 3.52 38.82 -6.65
CA LYS A 391 2.11 39.18 -6.39
C LYS A 391 1.27 38.02 -5.85
N GLN A 392 1.80 36.79 -5.84
CA GLN A 392 1.09 35.58 -5.38
C GLN A 392 1.40 35.29 -3.92
N MET A 393 1.13 36.28 -3.07
CA MET A 393 1.38 36.20 -1.63
C MET A 393 0.07 35.97 -0.89
N GLY A 394 0.08 34.98 0.00
CA GLY A 394 -0.92 34.87 1.05
C GLY A 394 -0.65 35.97 2.08
N TYR A 395 -1.63 36.83 2.37
CA TYR A 395 -1.55 37.64 3.58
C TYR A 395 -1.85 36.73 4.78
N TRP A 396 -0.80 36.35 5.51
CA TRP A 396 -0.91 35.49 6.69
C TRP A 396 -1.08 36.38 7.93
N ARG A 397 -2.28 36.37 8.54
CA ARG A 397 -2.51 36.96 9.86
C ARG A 397 -2.82 35.85 10.87
N ASN A 398 -1.97 35.77 11.90
CA ASN A 398 -2.13 35.08 13.19
C ASN A 398 -1.74 33.61 13.32
N LYS A 399 -0.70 33.39 14.14
CA LYS A 399 -0.66 32.35 15.15
C LYS A 399 -0.73 33.03 16.52
N GLN A 400 -1.77 32.77 17.32
CA GLN A 400 -1.71 33.08 18.75
C GLN A 400 -0.64 32.16 19.36
N ILE A 401 0.54 32.70 19.63
CA ILE A 401 1.52 32.06 20.49
C ILE A 401 1.32 32.71 21.87
N ALA A 402 1.28 31.90 22.93
CA ALA A 402 1.26 32.42 24.29
C ALA A 402 2.43 33.40 24.46
N GLY A 403 2.13 34.70 24.51
CA GLY A 403 3.14 35.78 24.59
C GLY A 403 3.04 36.93 23.58
N GLY A 404 2.12 36.93 22.63
CA GLY A 404 1.81 38.13 21.80
C GLY A 404 1.78 37.90 20.28
N LEU A 405 1.19 38.88 19.58
CA LEU A 405 1.05 38.90 18.11
C LEU A 405 2.40 39.22 17.46
N LYS A 406 2.94 38.29 16.66
CA LYS A 406 4.07 38.57 15.76
C LYS A 406 3.54 38.57 14.32
N GLU A 407 3.74 39.66 13.58
CA GLU A 407 3.55 39.67 12.12
C GLU A 407 4.58 38.73 11.50
N ILE A 408 4.13 37.63 10.88
CA ILE A 408 4.99 36.68 10.18
C ILE A 408 4.86 36.93 8.67
N GLY A 409 5.24 38.12 8.21
CA GLY A 409 5.51 38.45 6.80
C GLY A 409 4.41 38.12 5.76
N GLN A 410 4.76 38.36 4.50
CA GLN A 410 3.99 37.86 3.35
C GLN A 410 4.64 36.55 2.90
N LEU A 411 3.93 35.43 3.05
CA LEU A 411 4.39 34.13 2.58
C LEU A 411 3.68 33.81 1.27
N ASN A 412 4.40 33.30 0.27
CA ASN A 412 3.77 32.76 -0.93
C ASN A 412 3.04 31.44 -0.61
N PHE A 413 2.11 31.04 -1.47
CA PHE A 413 1.32 29.82 -1.25
C PHE A 413 2.19 28.54 -1.15
N ALA A 414 3.32 28.50 -1.87
CA ALA A 414 4.23 27.36 -1.80
C ALA A 414 4.82 27.20 -0.40
N ASP A 415 5.24 28.31 0.22
CA ASP A 415 5.88 28.30 1.52
C ASP A 415 4.85 27.97 2.62
N ILE A 416 3.63 28.52 2.55
CA ILE A 416 2.53 28.15 3.46
C ILE A 416 2.30 26.62 3.44
N ILE A 417 2.26 26.01 2.25
CA ILE A 417 2.00 24.58 2.10
C ILE A 417 3.24 23.73 2.49
N ASN A 418 4.44 24.13 2.08
CA ASN A 418 5.68 23.42 2.39
C ASN A 418 6.00 23.43 3.89
N GLU A 419 5.71 24.53 4.57
CA GLU A 419 5.88 24.66 6.02
C GLU A 419 4.75 23.99 6.82
N GLY A 420 3.69 23.53 6.15
CA GLY A 420 2.53 22.94 6.81
C GLY A 420 1.70 23.96 7.60
N ASN A 421 1.78 25.25 7.25
CA ASN A 421 1.07 26.35 7.90
C ASN A 421 -0.39 26.44 7.44
N PHE A 422 -1.08 25.31 7.40
CA PHE A 422 -2.49 25.16 7.08
C PHE A 422 -3.15 24.18 8.06
N LYS A 423 -4.46 24.33 8.29
CA LYS A 423 -5.25 23.30 8.95
C LYS A 423 -5.81 22.35 7.90
N GLY A 424 -5.28 21.13 7.86
CA GLY A 424 -5.78 20.05 7.03
C GLY A 424 -6.16 18.86 7.90
N GLU A 425 -7.22 18.16 7.51
CA GLU A 425 -7.56 16.86 8.06
C GLU A 425 -6.82 15.79 7.26
N VAL A 426 -6.21 14.82 7.94
CA VAL A 426 -5.63 13.68 7.23
C VAL A 426 -6.77 12.88 6.63
N ASP A 427 -6.79 12.79 5.31
CA ASP A 427 -7.79 12.04 4.58
C ASP A 427 -7.48 10.55 4.71
N TRP A 428 -6.26 10.16 4.29
CA TRP A 428 -5.77 8.79 4.38
C TRP A 428 -4.25 8.70 4.18
N PHE A 429 -3.68 7.55 4.56
CA PHE A 429 -2.35 7.14 4.10
C PHE A 429 -2.46 6.56 2.69
N LEU A 430 -1.86 7.23 1.72
CA LEU A 430 -2.08 6.97 0.29
C LEU A 430 -1.54 5.62 -0.21
N ASN A 431 -0.84 4.87 0.64
CA ASN A 431 -0.29 3.55 0.31
C ASN A 431 -1.30 2.40 0.49
N ARG A 432 -2.48 2.67 1.05
CA ARG A 432 -3.56 1.70 1.26
C ARG A 432 -4.72 2.08 0.34
N ARG A 433 -4.85 1.44 -0.85
CA ARG A 433 -5.96 1.69 -1.80
C ARG A 433 -7.31 1.67 -1.06
N ASP A 434 -8.07 2.77 -1.18
CA ASP A 434 -9.30 3.07 -0.43
C ASP A 434 -10.42 2.02 -0.61
N GLU A 435 -10.41 1.24 -1.69
CA GLU A 435 -11.48 0.28 -1.99
C GLU A 435 -11.49 -0.96 -1.07
N ASN A 436 -10.48 -1.15 -0.22
CA ASN A 436 -10.38 -2.33 0.62
C ASN A 436 -10.57 -2.13 2.12
N LEU A 437 -10.63 -0.91 2.65
CA LEU A 437 -10.77 -0.75 4.11
C LEU A 437 -12.15 -1.18 4.59
N LYS A 438 -13.20 -0.83 3.84
CA LYS A 438 -14.56 -1.33 4.10
C LYS A 438 -14.63 -2.85 3.98
N LEU A 439 -13.94 -3.45 3.01
CA LEU A 439 -13.90 -4.90 2.82
C LEU A 439 -13.08 -5.59 3.94
N ILE A 440 -11.93 -5.05 4.31
CA ILE A 440 -11.08 -5.53 5.42
C ILE A 440 -11.86 -5.41 6.72
N TRP A 441 -12.57 -4.30 6.96
CA TRP A 441 -13.46 -4.11 8.09
C TRP A 441 -14.57 -5.16 8.11
N LYS A 442 -15.28 -5.39 7.00
CA LYS A 442 -16.27 -6.47 6.88
C LYS A 442 -15.68 -7.85 7.20
N ARG A 443 -14.48 -8.16 6.70
CA ARG A 443 -13.76 -9.41 6.98
C ARG A 443 -13.35 -9.52 8.45
N PHE A 444 -12.89 -8.43 9.05
CA PHE A 444 -12.56 -8.34 10.48
C PHE A 444 -13.79 -8.61 11.35
N LEU A 445 -14.92 -7.95 11.06
CA LEU A 445 -16.19 -8.15 11.76
C LEU A 445 -16.66 -9.62 11.66
N LYS A 446 -16.61 -10.20 10.45
CA LYS A 446 -16.93 -11.61 10.23
C LYS A 446 -16.03 -12.54 11.05
N ARG A 447 -14.72 -12.26 11.14
CA ARG A 447 -13.77 -13.09 11.89
C ARG A 447 -13.93 -12.94 13.41
N THR A 448 -14.29 -11.76 13.89
CA THR A 448 -14.43 -11.46 15.32
C THR A 448 -15.83 -11.71 15.87
N GLY A 449 -16.83 -11.95 15.01
CA GLY A 449 -18.23 -12.12 15.41
C GLY A 449 -18.89 -10.82 15.86
N LEU A 450 -18.28 -9.66 15.59
CA LEU A 450 -18.83 -8.35 15.95
C LEU A 450 -19.97 -7.96 15.00
N SER A 451 -21.07 -7.44 15.56
CA SER A 451 -22.32 -7.11 14.84
C SER A 451 -22.34 -5.71 14.20
N LYS A 452 -21.26 -4.93 14.30
CA LYS A 452 -21.22 -3.59 13.69
C LYS A 452 -21.26 -3.70 12.17
N THR A 453 -22.12 -2.94 11.50
CA THR A 453 -22.26 -2.98 10.04
C THR A 453 -21.57 -1.83 9.32
N GLU A 454 -21.41 -0.69 10.01
CA GLU A 454 -20.88 0.54 9.40
C GLU A 454 -19.36 0.67 9.57
N PHE A 455 -18.70 1.16 8.52
CA PHE A 455 -17.28 1.46 8.52
C PHE A 455 -17.04 2.81 9.22
N PRO A 456 -16.30 2.86 10.34
CA PRO A 456 -16.17 4.09 11.12
C PRO A 456 -15.12 5.03 10.52
N LEU A 457 -15.40 5.60 9.34
CA LEU A 457 -14.45 6.43 8.59
C LEU A 457 -13.88 7.60 9.41
N SER A 458 -14.73 8.29 10.16
CA SER A 458 -14.29 9.39 11.04
C SER A 458 -13.30 8.92 12.11
N LYS A 459 -13.60 7.81 12.79
CA LYS A 459 -12.68 7.21 13.79
C LYS A 459 -11.40 6.67 13.14
N ALA A 460 -11.48 6.18 11.91
CA ALA A 460 -10.29 5.74 11.17
C ALA A 460 -9.37 6.94 10.88
N ARG A 461 -9.92 8.08 10.46
CA ARG A 461 -9.15 9.33 10.26
C ARG A 461 -8.57 9.87 11.58
N GLU A 462 -9.35 9.87 12.65
CA GLU A 462 -8.88 10.25 13.98
C GLU A 462 -7.72 9.36 14.44
N TYR A 463 -7.85 8.04 14.27
CA TYR A 463 -6.79 7.10 14.59
C TYR A 463 -5.51 7.38 13.78
N VAL A 464 -5.65 7.63 12.48
CA VAL A 464 -4.53 8.01 11.62
C VAL A 464 -3.84 9.27 12.13
N GLN A 465 -4.60 10.30 12.52
CA GLN A 465 -4.07 11.54 13.08
C GLN A 465 -3.32 11.28 14.41
N VAL A 466 -3.94 10.55 15.34
CA VAL A 466 -3.31 10.19 16.63
C VAL A 466 -2.04 9.37 16.41
N HIS A 467 -2.04 8.44 15.46
CA HIS A 467 -0.88 7.62 15.12
C HIS A 467 0.29 8.49 14.62
N LEU A 468 0.01 9.48 13.77
CA LEU A 468 1.02 10.45 13.32
C LEU A 468 1.58 11.25 14.49
N ASP A 469 0.70 11.77 15.36
CA ASP A 469 1.10 12.58 16.51
C ASP A 469 1.97 11.78 17.50
N ASN A 470 1.65 10.50 17.72
CA ASN A 470 2.43 9.60 18.58
C ASN A 470 3.80 9.28 17.97
N LEU A 471 3.85 9.02 16.66
CA LEU A 471 5.12 8.85 15.95
C LEU A 471 6.04 10.08 16.11
N MET A 472 5.49 11.30 16.18
CA MET A 472 6.27 12.53 16.39
C MET A 472 6.87 12.63 17.79
N LYS A 473 6.23 12.06 18.81
CA LYS A 473 6.68 12.14 20.21
C LYS A 473 7.81 11.15 20.53
N GLY A 474 8.06 10.19 19.64
CA GLY A 474 8.99 9.08 19.87
C GLY A 474 8.42 7.99 20.77
N ASP A 475 7.14 8.09 21.13
CA ASP A 475 6.44 7.08 21.90
C ASP A 475 6.03 5.95 20.95
N SER A 476 6.79 4.86 20.97
CA SER A 476 6.39 3.59 20.36
C SER A 476 5.40 2.82 21.23
N THR A 477 4.84 3.46 22.26
CA THR A 477 3.82 2.85 23.09
C THR A 477 2.58 2.67 22.22
N ALA A 478 2.37 1.42 21.82
CA ALA A 478 1.04 0.86 21.67
C ALA A 478 0.18 1.51 22.77
N THR A 479 -0.89 2.17 22.34
CA THR A 479 -1.96 2.62 23.22
C THR A 479 -2.17 1.53 24.26
N LYS A 480 -1.86 1.83 25.52
CA LYS A 480 -2.28 1.00 26.64
C LYS A 480 -3.80 1.08 26.65
N GLU A 481 -4.44 0.12 26.00
CA GLU A 481 -5.85 -0.25 26.21
C GLU A 481 -5.97 -1.77 26.25
#